data_AF-Q109I1-F1
#
_entry.id   AF-Q109I1-F1
#
_cell.length_a   1.000
_cell.length_b   1.000
_cell.length_c   1.000
_cell.angle_alpha   90.00
_cell.angle_beta   90.00
_cell.angle_gamma   90.00
#
_symmetry.space_group_name_H-M   'P 1'
#
loop_
_entity.id
_entity.type
_entity.pdbx_description
1 polymer ?
#
loop_
_entity_poly.entity_id
_entity_poly.type
_entity_poly.pdbx_seq_one_letter_code
_entity_poly.pdbx_strand_id
1 'polypeptide(L)'
;MSHVRSASAAADAASDWQKVRAEWFARFKEEYERKVAEHPDVDWSDELAVDARHYRESWERIYARAYGPFDKSTSIPPMRYTAEPVPFDASEQYTLQIFCVKIKELRRGLQWPIHVFGLIAARDTIDHNRNMVFDRTRDDCQTLTQEVHPLDSRYSLIIITI
;
A
#
# COMPACT_ATOMS: atom_id res chain seq x y z
N MET A 1 39.36 -8.51 18.09
CA MET A 1 39.28 -7.24 17.33
C MET A 1 38.38 -7.36 16.08
N SER A 2 37.20 -8.00 16.16
CA SER A 2 36.33 -8.26 14.98
C SER A 2 34.94 -7.60 15.04
N HIS A 3 34.51 -7.05 16.18
CA HIS A 3 33.17 -6.45 16.33
C HIS A 3 33.03 -5.00 15.86
N VAL A 4 34.14 -4.28 15.62
CA VAL A 4 34.09 -2.87 15.21
C VAL A 4 33.81 -2.71 13.71
N ARG A 5 34.20 -3.70 12.88
CA ARG A 5 34.05 -3.64 11.41
C ARG A 5 32.61 -3.84 10.92
N SER A 6 31.81 -4.67 11.60
CA SER A 6 30.42 -4.91 11.17
C SER A 6 29.50 -3.74 11.48
N ALA A 7 29.73 -3.05 12.60
CA ALA A 7 28.98 -1.86 12.98
C ALA A 7 29.27 -0.67 12.06
N SER A 8 30.54 -0.47 11.64
CA SER A 8 30.90 0.55 10.64
C SER A 8 30.26 0.25 9.29
N ALA A 9 30.36 -0.99 8.78
CA ALA A 9 29.75 -1.35 7.50
C ALA A 9 28.22 -1.17 7.47
N ALA A 10 27.53 -1.45 8.57
CA ALA A 10 26.09 -1.22 8.70
C ALA A 10 25.74 0.28 8.79
N ALA A 11 26.56 1.08 9.47
CA ALA A 11 26.40 2.54 9.54
C ALA A 11 26.68 3.21 8.19
N ASP A 12 27.69 2.74 7.46
CA ASP A 12 28.05 3.21 6.13
C ASP A 12 26.94 2.87 5.12
N ALA A 13 26.39 1.65 5.17
CA ALA A 13 25.24 1.25 4.35
C ALA A 13 23.95 2.05 4.66
N ALA A 14 23.70 2.37 5.93
CA ALA A 14 22.57 3.20 6.33
C ALA A 14 22.72 4.67 5.88
N SER A 15 23.95 5.21 5.94
CA SER A 15 24.30 6.54 5.45
C SER A 15 24.17 6.65 3.92
N ASP A 16 24.60 5.62 3.20
CA ASP A 16 24.43 5.55 1.74
C ASP A 16 22.96 5.46 1.36
N TRP A 17 22.15 4.70 2.10
CA TRP A 17 20.69 4.65 1.88
C TRP A 17 20.01 6.00 2.14
N GLN A 18 20.46 6.75 3.16
CA GLN A 18 19.96 8.10 3.44
C GLN A 18 20.29 9.07 2.30
N LYS A 19 21.50 8.99 1.74
CA LYS A 19 21.90 9.80 0.57
C LYS A 19 21.10 9.44 -0.67
N VAL A 20 21.00 8.15 -1.00
CA VAL A 20 20.19 7.67 -2.15
C VAL A 20 18.73 8.12 -2.01
N ARG A 21 18.17 8.03 -0.80
CA ARG A 21 16.81 8.50 -0.52
C ARG A 21 16.67 10.02 -0.66
N ALA A 22 17.65 10.79 -0.18
CA ALA A 22 17.65 12.25 -0.31
C ALA A 22 17.78 12.71 -1.77
N GLU A 23 18.67 12.09 -2.54
CA GLU A 23 18.80 12.34 -3.98
C GLU A 23 17.52 11.96 -4.73
N TRP A 24 16.88 10.86 -4.35
CA TRP A 24 15.59 10.45 -4.90
C TRP A 24 14.51 11.49 -4.62
N PHE A 25 14.41 11.97 -3.38
CA PHE A 25 13.47 13.06 -3.03
C PHE A 25 13.78 14.37 -3.74
N ALA A 26 15.06 14.72 -3.94
CA ALA A 26 15.45 15.93 -4.66
C ALA A 26 15.04 15.85 -6.14
N ARG A 27 15.33 14.72 -6.81
CA ARG A 27 14.89 14.47 -8.19
C ARG A 27 13.37 14.46 -8.30
N PHE A 28 12.69 13.84 -7.34
CA PHE A 28 11.24 13.81 -7.29
C PHE A 28 10.66 15.24 -7.19
N LYS A 29 11.26 16.10 -6.35
CA LYS A 29 10.85 17.50 -6.21
C LYS A 29 11.07 18.30 -7.49
N GLU A 30 12.23 18.15 -8.13
CA GLU A 30 12.52 18.83 -9.41
C GLU A 30 11.57 18.36 -10.53
N GLU A 31 11.30 17.07 -10.60
CA GLU A 31 10.33 16.49 -11.55
C GLU A 31 8.90 16.98 -11.28
N TYR A 32 8.51 17.11 -10.01
CA TYR A 32 7.23 17.68 -9.60
C TYR A 32 7.10 19.13 -10.09
N GLU A 33 8.09 19.98 -9.80
CA GLU A 33 8.09 21.38 -10.21
C GLU A 33 8.06 21.52 -11.75
N ARG A 34 8.77 20.65 -12.46
CA ARG A 34 8.71 20.58 -13.93
C ARG A 34 7.32 20.19 -14.43
N LYS A 35 6.70 19.15 -13.86
CA LYS A 35 5.36 18.68 -14.28
C LYS A 35 4.27 19.71 -14.00
N VAL A 36 4.38 20.46 -12.90
CA VAL A 36 3.48 21.60 -12.61
C VAL A 36 3.60 22.66 -13.71
N ALA A 37 4.81 22.95 -14.16
CA ALA A 37 5.03 23.89 -15.26
C ALA A 37 4.56 23.37 -16.62
N GLU A 38 4.70 22.06 -16.89
CA GLU A 38 4.27 21.42 -18.14
C GLU A 38 2.74 21.25 -18.24
N HIS A 39 2.06 21.07 -17.10
CA HIS A 39 0.62 20.81 -17.03
C HIS A 39 -0.09 21.79 -16.06
N PRO A 40 -0.16 23.09 -16.39
CA PRO A 40 -0.78 24.09 -15.52
C PRO A 40 -2.30 23.93 -15.36
N ASP A 41 -2.93 23.14 -16.23
CA ASP A 41 -4.36 22.81 -16.25
C ASP A 41 -4.73 21.67 -15.29
N VAL A 42 -3.75 20.92 -14.82
CA VAL A 42 -3.95 19.87 -13.82
C VAL A 42 -4.16 20.53 -12.46
N ASP A 43 -5.19 20.08 -11.73
CA ASP A 43 -5.39 20.49 -10.35
C ASP A 43 -4.31 19.84 -9.47
N TRP A 44 -3.29 20.63 -9.13
CA TRP A 44 -2.18 20.27 -8.25
C TRP A 44 -2.50 20.54 -6.77
N SER A 45 -3.68 21.07 -6.44
CA SER A 45 -4.06 21.36 -5.05
C SER A 45 -4.43 20.10 -4.26
N ASP A 46 -4.83 19.02 -4.95
CA ASP A 46 -5.01 17.69 -4.36
C ASP A 46 -3.67 16.95 -4.34
N GLU A 47 -2.85 17.25 -3.32
CA GLU A 47 -1.55 16.60 -3.10
C GLU A 47 -1.65 15.07 -3.12
N LEU A 48 -2.74 14.49 -2.59
CA LEU A 48 -2.94 13.04 -2.56
C LEU A 48 -3.17 12.46 -3.97
N ALA A 49 -3.95 13.16 -4.81
CA ALA A 49 -4.14 12.76 -6.19
C ALA A 49 -2.83 12.86 -7.01
N VAL A 50 -2.03 13.89 -6.75
CA VAL A 50 -0.71 14.06 -7.36
C VAL A 50 0.23 12.92 -6.96
N ASP A 51 0.33 12.64 -5.66
CA ASP A 51 1.16 11.57 -5.12
C ASP A 51 0.73 10.21 -5.68
N ALA A 52 -0.57 9.95 -5.80
CA ALA A 52 -1.09 8.72 -6.39
C ALA A 52 -0.68 8.56 -7.86
N ARG A 53 -0.70 9.63 -8.66
CA ARG A 53 -0.23 9.61 -10.06
C ARG A 53 1.27 9.32 -10.13
N HIS A 54 2.09 10.04 -9.38
CA HIS A 54 3.54 9.84 -9.36
C HIS A 54 3.93 8.44 -8.89
N TYR A 55 3.22 7.91 -7.90
CA TYR A 55 3.38 6.54 -7.44
C TYR A 55 3.10 5.55 -8.57
N ARG A 56 1.98 5.71 -9.31
CA ARG A 56 1.65 4.85 -10.45
C ARG A 56 2.74 4.88 -11.52
N GLU A 57 3.15 6.07 -11.97
CA GLU A 57 4.19 6.23 -13.00
C GLU A 57 5.52 5.59 -12.58
N SER A 58 5.93 5.84 -11.33
CA SER A 58 7.14 5.25 -10.77
C SER A 58 7.05 3.73 -10.70
N TRP A 59 5.92 3.20 -10.25
CA TRP A 59 5.68 1.76 -10.19
C TRP A 59 5.73 1.15 -11.58
N GLU A 60 5.03 1.74 -12.57
CA GLU A 60 4.99 1.23 -13.94
C GLU A 60 6.38 1.21 -14.58
N ARG A 61 7.15 2.28 -14.38
CA ARG A 61 8.54 2.36 -14.85
C ARG A 61 9.43 1.25 -14.29
N ILE A 62 9.27 0.90 -13.02
CA ILE A 62 10.15 -0.06 -12.34
C ILE A 62 9.68 -1.51 -12.57
N TYR A 63 8.37 -1.75 -12.49
CA TYR A 63 7.82 -3.09 -12.31
C TYR A 63 7.04 -3.60 -13.53
N ALA A 64 6.53 -2.73 -14.41
CA ALA A 64 5.58 -3.17 -15.43
C ALA A 64 6.15 -4.20 -16.41
N ARG A 65 7.45 -4.10 -16.71
CA ARG A 65 8.14 -5.04 -17.60
C ARG A 65 8.17 -6.48 -17.07
N ALA A 66 8.30 -6.65 -15.75
CA ALA A 66 8.43 -7.96 -15.13
C ALA A 66 7.09 -8.50 -14.63
N TYR A 67 6.23 -7.63 -14.09
CA TYR A 67 5.05 -8.03 -13.34
C TYR A 67 3.73 -7.77 -14.07
N GLY A 68 3.71 -6.86 -15.05
CA GLY A 68 2.54 -6.49 -15.84
C GLY A 68 1.99 -5.11 -15.48
N PRO A 69 0.79 -4.75 -15.96
CA PRO A 69 0.25 -3.40 -15.77
C PRO A 69 -0.01 -3.09 -14.30
N PHE A 70 -0.04 -1.80 -13.94
CA PHE A 70 -0.28 -1.36 -12.57
C PHE A 70 -1.54 -1.99 -11.98
N ASP A 71 -2.64 -1.99 -12.71
CA ASP A 71 -3.91 -2.52 -12.21
C ASP A 71 -4.03 -4.06 -12.23
N LYS A 72 -2.92 -4.79 -12.38
CA LYS A 72 -2.96 -6.26 -12.29
C LYS A 72 -3.16 -6.72 -10.84
N SER A 73 -4.09 -7.63 -10.64
CA SER A 73 -4.30 -8.33 -9.36
C SER A 73 -3.40 -9.55 -9.25
N THR A 74 -3.00 -9.89 -8.01
CA THR A 74 -2.16 -11.07 -7.80
C THR A 74 -2.88 -12.35 -8.24
N SER A 75 -2.12 -13.29 -8.77
CA SER A 75 -2.58 -14.67 -9.00
C SER A 75 -2.11 -15.63 -7.91
N ILE A 76 -1.47 -15.11 -6.86
CA ILE A 76 -0.96 -15.87 -5.72
C ILE A 76 -2.07 -15.93 -4.67
N PRO A 77 -2.68 -17.11 -4.42
CA PRO A 77 -3.66 -17.25 -3.36
C PRO A 77 -3.03 -16.98 -1.97
N PRO A 78 -3.86 -16.56 -1.00
CA PRO A 78 -3.43 -16.41 0.39
C PRO A 78 -2.73 -17.67 0.89
N MET A 79 -1.66 -17.49 1.67
CA MET A 79 -0.94 -18.59 2.33
C MET A 79 -0.33 -19.66 1.40
N ARG A 80 -0.19 -19.40 0.08
CA ARG A 80 0.35 -20.40 -0.88
C ARG A 80 1.72 -20.96 -0.50
N TYR A 81 2.55 -20.17 0.17
CA TYR A 81 3.93 -20.50 0.50
C TYR A 81 4.18 -20.67 2.01
N THR A 82 3.12 -20.87 2.79
CA THR A 82 3.23 -21.09 4.25
C THR A 82 2.98 -22.55 4.65
N ALA A 83 2.88 -23.46 3.68
CA ALA A 83 2.66 -24.89 3.92
C ALA A 83 3.98 -25.67 3.91
N GLU A 84 4.13 -26.58 4.87
CA GLU A 84 5.27 -27.51 4.97
C GLU A 84 5.06 -28.75 4.06
N PRO A 85 6.13 -29.38 3.54
CA PRO A 85 7.53 -29.03 3.77
C PRO A 85 8.01 -27.89 2.85
N VAL A 86 8.72 -26.92 3.42
CA VAL A 86 9.35 -25.84 2.66
C VAL A 86 10.43 -26.42 1.70
N PRO A 87 10.41 -26.08 0.39
CA PRO A 87 11.47 -26.47 -0.54
C PRO A 87 12.85 -26.00 -0.08
N PHE A 88 13.89 -26.79 -0.34
CA PHE A 88 15.25 -26.48 0.10
C PHE A 88 15.80 -25.16 -0.47
N ASP A 89 15.31 -24.74 -1.63
CA ASP A 89 15.67 -23.51 -2.33
C ASP A 89 14.73 -22.32 -2.02
N ALA A 90 13.81 -22.48 -1.07
CA ALA A 90 12.93 -21.40 -0.66
C ALA A 90 13.71 -20.28 0.05
N SER A 91 13.31 -19.04 -0.19
CA SER A 91 13.81 -17.87 0.52
C SER A 91 12.68 -17.20 1.28
N GLU A 92 12.98 -16.66 2.45
CA GLU A 92 12.06 -15.81 3.18
C GLU A 92 11.84 -14.52 2.40
N GLN A 93 10.57 -14.14 2.25
CA GLN A 93 10.17 -12.93 1.56
C GLN A 93 9.20 -12.14 2.42
N TYR A 94 9.23 -10.82 2.29
CA TYR A 94 8.26 -9.95 2.95
C TYR A 94 6.91 -10.04 2.23
N THR A 95 5.92 -10.62 2.91
CA THR A 95 4.53 -10.66 2.44
C THR A 95 3.64 -9.77 3.30
N LEU A 96 2.49 -9.40 2.74
CA LEU A 96 1.47 -8.62 3.43
C LEU A 96 0.20 -9.45 3.57
N GLN A 97 -0.19 -9.74 4.81
CA GLN A 97 -1.49 -10.33 5.13
C GLN A 97 -2.37 -9.29 5.80
N ILE A 98 -3.52 -9.00 5.18
CA ILE A 98 -4.52 -8.09 5.73
C ILE A 98 -5.60 -8.95 6.38
N PHE A 99 -5.86 -8.73 7.66
CA PHE A 99 -6.85 -9.50 8.41
C PHE A 99 -8.18 -8.77 8.56
N CYS A 100 -8.15 -7.46 8.74
CA CYS A 100 -9.35 -6.65 8.86
C CYS A 100 -9.08 -5.19 8.52
N VAL A 101 -10.12 -4.50 8.06
CA VAL A 101 -10.17 -3.04 7.92
C VAL A 101 -11.30 -2.54 8.81
N LYS A 102 -11.03 -1.52 9.63
CA LYS A 102 -11.99 -0.98 10.61
C LYS A 102 -12.22 0.50 10.35
N ILE A 103 -13.48 0.92 10.45
CA ILE A 103 -13.82 2.35 10.46
C ILE A 103 -13.58 2.89 11.86
N LYS A 104 -12.62 3.80 11.99
CA LYS A 104 -12.24 4.39 13.29
C LYS A 104 -13.26 5.40 13.79
N GLU A 105 -13.77 6.25 12.90
CA GLU A 105 -14.67 7.33 13.25
C GLU A 105 -15.48 7.78 12.04
N LEU A 106 -16.70 8.26 12.28
CA LEU A 106 -17.53 8.89 11.26
C LEU A 106 -17.31 10.40 11.32
N ARG A 107 -16.92 10.98 10.19
CA ARG A 107 -16.73 12.44 10.05
C ARG A 107 -17.67 13.00 8.98
N ARG A 108 -17.79 14.33 8.94
CA ARG A 108 -18.50 15.07 7.89
C ARG A 108 -19.98 14.70 7.74
N GLY A 109 -20.66 14.36 8.84
CA GLY A 109 -22.10 14.07 8.86
C GLY A 109 -22.48 12.68 8.37
N LEU A 110 -21.51 11.77 8.19
CA LEU A 110 -21.77 10.38 7.83
C LEU A 110 -22.53 9.68 8.98
N GLN A 111 -23.63 9.01 8.67
CA GLN A 111 -24.47 8.29 9.62
C GLN A 111 -24.58 6.82 9.21
N TRP A 112 -24.87 5.96 10.18
CA TRP A 112 -25.19 4.56 9.91
C TRP A 112 -26.60 4.44 9.31
N PRO A 113 -26.85 3.49 8.39
CA PRO A 113 -25.88 2.58 7.77
C PRO A 113 -25.02 3.30 6.70
N ILE A 114 -23.80 2.80 6.50
CA ILE A 114 -22.86 3.35 5.52
C ILE A 114 -22.78 2.40 4.33
N HIS A 115 -23.04 2.92 3.14
CA HIS A 115 -22.79 2.20 1.90
C HIS A 115 -21.35 2.45 1.46
N VAL A 116 -20.52 1.41 1.51
CA VAL A 116 -19.12 1.45 1.10
C VAL A 116 -19.00 0.82 -0.28
N PHE A 117 -18.37 1.54 -1.20
CA PHE A 117 -17.98 1.05 -2.52
C PHE A 117 -16.61 1.60 -2.88
N GLY A 118 -15.99 1.00 -3.89
CA GLY A 118 -14.67 1.34 -4.36
C GLY A 118 -13.71 0.17 -4.23
N LEU A 119 -12.43 0.49 -4.31
CA LEU A 119 -11.33 -0.46 -4.36
C LEU A 119 -10.35 -0.19 -3.21
N ILE A 120 -10.03 -1.22 -2.45
CA ILE A 120 -8.90 -1.24 -1.52
C ILE A 120 -8.00 -2.39 -1.94
N ALA A 121 -6.77 -2.07 -2.26
CA ALA A 121 -5.75 -3.04 -2.60
C ALA A 121 -4.44 -2.65 -1.93
N ALA A 122 -3.65 -3.66 -1.59
CA ALA A 122 -2.28 -3.49 -1.14
C ALA A 122 -1.32 -4.26 -2.04
N ARG A 123 -0.01 -4.01 -1.92
CA ARG A 123 1.02 -4.69 -2.69
C ARG A 123 2.10 -5.21 -1.75
N ASP A 124 2.65 -6.37 -2.09
CA ASP A 124 3.84 -6.91 -1.46
C ASP A 124 5.02 -6.97 -2.45
N THR A 125 6.14 -7.55 -2.02
CA THR A 125 7.35 -7.65 -2.84
C THR A 125 7.44 -8.96 -3.63
N ILE A 126 6.43 -9.82 -3.57
CA ILE A 126 6.47 -11.15 -4.22
C ILE A 126 6.24 -11.00 -5.71
N ASP A 127 5.12 -10.39 -6.09
CA ASP A 127 4.75 -10.18 -7.50
C ASP A 127 4.39 -8.73 -7.82
N HIS A 128 4.47 -7.85 -6.81
CA HIS A 128 4.08 -6.44 -6.87
C HIS A 128 2.65 -6.18 -7.35
N ASN A 129 1.81 -7.21 -7.54
CA ASN A 129 0.44 -7.07 -8.01
C ASN A 129 -0.49 -6.70 -6.85
N ARG A 130 -1.73 -6.31 -7.19
CA ARG A 130 -2.73 -5.91 -6.20
C ARG A 130 -3.25 -7.12 -5.45
N ASN A 131 -3.00 -7.17 -4.15
CA ASN A 131 -3.73 -7.97 -3.18
C ASN A 131 -5.05 -7.25 -2.90
N MET A 132 -6.14 -7.70 -3.53
CA MET A 132 -7.45 -7.07 -3.43
C MET A 132 -8.05 -7.35 -2.04
N VAL A 133 -8.34 -6.28 -1.30
CA VAL A 133 -8.94 -6.32 0.05
C VAL A 133 -10.44 -6.01 -0.03
N PHE A 134 -10.82 -5.13 -0.95
CA PHE A 134 -12.21 -4.75 -1.15
C PHE A 134 -12.35 -4.29 -2.59
N ASP A 135 -13.33 -4.81 -3.31
CA ASP A 135 -13.63 -4.40 -4.68
C ASP A 135 -15.14 -4.51 -4.90
N ARG A 136 -15.81 -3.37 -4.79
CA ARG A 136 -17.27 -3.28 -4.91
C ARG A 136 -17.66 -2.07 -5.73
N THR A 137 -18.58 -2.27 -6.66
CA THR A 137 -19.10 -1.18 -7.48
C THR A 137 -20.12 -0.35 -6.71
N ARG A 138 -20.51 0.80 -7.25
CA ARG A 138 -21.47 1.70 -6.61
C ARG A 138 -22.89 1.09 -6.54
N ASP A 139 -23.23 0.27 -7.53
CA ASP A 139 -24.49 -0.48 -7.59
C ASP A 139 -24.49 -1.76 -6.72
N ASP A 140 -23.30 -2.26 -6.36
CA ASP A 140 -23.12 -3.39 -5.46
C ASP A 140 -22.34 -3.00 -4.19
N CYS A 141 -22.83 -1.99 -3.46
CA CYS A 141 -22.17 -1.53 -2.24
C CYS A 141 -22.20 -2.59 -1.12
N GLN A 142 -21.18 -2.59 -0.26
CA GLN A 142 -21.28 -3.21 1.07
C GLN A 142 -21.98 -2.24 2.03
N THR A 143 -23.10 -2.67 2.61
CA THR A 143 -23.76 -1.92 3.67
C THR A 143 -23.13 -2.28 5.02
N LEU A 144 -22.52 -1.30 5.66
CA LEU A 144 -22.00 -1.40 7.02
C LEU A 144 -23.00 -0.81 8.00
N THR A 145 -23.36 -1.56 9.03
CA THR A 145 -24.23 -1.11 10.12
C THR A 145 -23.40 -0.90 11.39
N GLN A 146 -23.94 -0.13 12.34
CA GLN A 146 -23.34 -0.04 13.65
C GLN A 146 -23.47 -1.39 14.37
N GLU A 147 -22.39 -2.16 14.47
CA GLU A 147 -22.35 -3.27 15.42
C GLU A 147 -22.20 -2.72 16.83
N VAL A 148 -23.30 -2.75 17.60
CA VAL A 148 -23.29 -2.45 19.04
C VAL A 148 -22.95 -3.74 19.78
N HIS A 149 -21.66 -4.05 19.91
CA HIS A 149 -21.23 -5.11 20.83
C HIS A 149 -21.42 -4.62 22.27
N PRO A 150 -22.19 -5.31 23.15
CA PRO A 150 -22.48 -4.82 24.51
C PRO A 150 -21.29 -4.78 25.47
N LEU A 151 -20.08 -5.11 25.03
CA LEU A 151 -18.88 -5.14 25.85
C LEU A 151 -17.78 -4.32 25.17
N ASP A 152 -17.62 -3.10 25.68
CA ASP A 152 -16.55 -2.10 25.44
C ASP A 152 -16.99 -0.86 24.64
N SER A 153 -17.41 0.16 25.39
CA SER A 153 -17.95 1.45 24.95
C SER A 153 -16.93 2.40 24.29
N ARG A 154 -15.87 1.88 23.67
CA ARG A 154 -14.85 2.72 23.03
C ARG A 154 -14.47 2.34 21.60
N TYR A 155 -14.89 1.18 21.08
CA TYR A 155 -14.52 0.78 19.72
C TYR A 155 -15.65 0.03 19.02
N SER A 156 -16.22 0.63 17.97
CA SER A 156 -17.07 -0.10 17.03
C SER A 156 -16.19 -1.02 16.20
N LEU A 157 -16.25 -2.32 16.49
CA LEU A 157 -15.53 -3.36 15.77
C LEU A 157 -16.35 -3.75 14.53
N ILE A 158 -15.97 -3.25 13.35
CA ILE A 158 -16.46 -3.79 12.08
C ILE A 158 -15.31 -4.54 11.46
N ILE A 159 -15.42 -5.86 11.39
CA ILE A 159 -14.48 -6.72 10.69
C ILE A 159 -14.99 -6.85 9.26
N ILE A 160 -14.37 -6.15 8.30
CA ILE A 160 -14.43 -6.62 6.91
C ILE A 160 -13.61 -7.92 6.90
N THR A 161 -14.32 -9.05 7.00
CA THR A 161 -13.71 -10.36 6.81
C THR A 161 -13.61 -10.56 5.30
N ILE A 162 -12.39 -10.61 4.79
CA ILE A 162 -12.08 -11.06 3.43
C ILE A 162 -11.98 -12.58 3.38
#